data_AF-A0A6J4VJ75-F1
#
_entry.id   AF-A0A6J4VJ75-F1
#
_cell.length_a   1.000
_cell.length_b   1.000
_cell.length_c   1.000
_cell.angle_alpha   90.00
_cell.angle_beta   90.00
_cell.angle_gamma   90.00
#
_symmetry.space_group_name_H-M   'P 1'
#
loop_
_entity.id
_entity.type
_entity.pdbx_description
1 polymer ?
#
loop_
_entity_poly.entity_id
_entity_poly.type
_entity_poly.pdbx_seq_one_letter_code
_entity_poly.pdbx_strand_id
1 'polypeptide(L)'
;MVLSRETGHDREYGRNPYVGYDDINRPPFLYTGPVIPNALPPTARVVTVDRGGEAVAYPYASLEQSRVVNDRVGGAPLVVLWTPGTASALDEYTVAGGRDVGSAGVFSTRVDGRALTFRFDGVRIVDDQTGSEWNGLGRAVGGGLAGRQLEPVVAIEHFWFSWAAFRPQTRVHQP
;
A
#
# COMPACT_ATOMS: atom_id res chain seq x y z
N MET A 1 36.91 15.03 -1.39
CA MET A 1 37.19 13.59 -1.29
C MET A 1 36.34 12.88 -2.31
N VAL A 2 36.97 12.28 -3.32
CA VAL A 2 36.32 11.54 -4.41
C VAL A 2 36.76 10.09 -4.28
N LEU A 3 35.80 9.18 -4.17
CA LEU A 3 36.05 7.74 -4.06
C LEU A 3 36.43 7.20 -5.45
N SER A 4 37.52 6.42 -5.50
CA SER A 4 38.06 5.82 -6.72
C SER A 4 37.12 4.79 -7.35
N ARG A 5 37.14 4.68 -8.68
CA ARG A 5 36.29 3.76 -9.49
C ARG A 5 36.95 2.43 -9.85
N GLU A 6 38.20 2.20 -9.45
CA GLU A 6 38.90 0.94 -9.76
C GLU A 6 38.87 0.00 -8.56
N THR A 7 37.96 -0.98 -8.60
CA THR A 7 37.86 -2.06 -7.59
C THR A 7 38.27 -3.43 -8.14
N GLY A 8 38.78 -3.50 -9.37
CA GLY A 8 39.27 -4.77 -9.96
C GLY A 8 38.17 -5.80 -10.27
N HIS A 9 36.89 -5.39 -10.30
CA HIS A 9 35.76 -6.24 -10.66
C HIS A 9 34.90 -5.57 -11.72
N ASP A 10 34.80 -6.18 -12.90
CA ASP A 10 33.82 -5.80 -13.92
C ASP A 10 32.48 -6.43 -13.52
N ARG A 11 31.68 -5.69 -12.76
CA ARG A 11 30.29 -6.06 -12.47
C ARG A 11 29.39 -5.16 -13.27
N GLU A 12 28.65 -5.73 -14.21
CA GLU A 12 27.55 -5.05 -14.88
C GLU A 12 26.48 -4.70 -13.83
N TYR A 13 26.58 -3.50 -13.24
CA TYR A 13 25.66 -2.98 -12.23
C TYR A 13 24.22 -2.77 -12.75
N GLY A 14 23.94 -3.12 -14.01
CA GLY A 14 22.58 -3.22 -14.51
C GLY A 14 21.96 -4.61 -14.34
N ARG A 15 22.75 -5.68 -14.16
CA ARG A 15 22.22 -7.05 -14.24
C ARG A 15 21.45 -7.44 -12.96
N ASN A 16 20.12 -7.41 -13.03
CA ASN A 16 19.24 -7.88 -11.96
C ASN A 16 19.60 -9.33 -11.57
N PRO A 17 20.14 -9.58 -10.35
CA PRO A 17 20.51 -10.92 -9.91
C PRO A 17 19.31 -11.74 -9.41
N TYR A 18 18.09 -11.18 -9.44
CA TYR A 18 16.87 -11.74 -8.87
C TYR A 18 15.86 -12.21 -9.94
N VAL A 19 16.33 -12.57 -11.13
CA VAL A 19 15.47 -13.11 -12.19
C VAL A 19 14.67 -14.31 -11.66
N GLY A 20 13.34 -14.21 -11.64
CA GLY A 20 12.43 -15.28 -11.18
C GLY A 20 12.02 -15.21 -9.71
N TYR A 21 12.27 -14.10 -9.00
CA TYR A 21 11.79 -13.88 -7.62
C TYR A 21 10.28 -13.58 -7.55
N ASP A 22 9.73 -13.18 -8.68
CA ASP A 22 8.34 -12.88 -9.01
C ASP A 22 7.57 -14.11 -9.56
N ASP A 23 8.22 -15.27 -9.67
CA ASP A 23 7.56 -16.53 -10.04
C ASP A 23 6.72 -17.06 -8.87
N ILE A 24 5.40 -16.92 -9.01
CA ILE A 24 4.39 -17.33 -8.02
C ILE A 24 4.42 -18.83 -7.69
N ASN A 25 5.10 -19.65 -8.52
CA ASN A 25 5.21 -21.10 -8.35
C ASN A 25 6.53 -21.57 -7.73
N ARG A 26 7.46 -20.65 -7.38
CA ARG A 26 8.73 -21.00 -6.74
C ARG A 26 8.85 -20.34 -5.36
N PRO A 27 8.78 -21.10 -4.26
CA PRO A 27 9.07 -20.54 -2.95
C PRO A 27 10.53 -20.03 -2.92
N PRO A 28 10.80 -18.83 -2.36
CA PRO A 28 12.14 -18.27 -2.32
C PRO A 28 13.08 -19.20 -1.53
N PHE A 29 14.11 -19.72 -2.20
CA PHE A 29 15.05 -20.72 -1.69
C PHE A 29 15.89 -20.27 -0.48
N LEU A 30 15.73 -19.03 -0.01
CA LEU A 30 16.42 -18.46 1.15
C LEU A 30 15.50 -18.15 2.34
N TYR A 31 14.18 -18.38 2.24
CA TYR A 31 13.29 -18.23 3.39
C TYR A 31 13.15 -19.56 4.14
N THR A 32 13.89 -19.71 5.23
CA THR A 32 13.69 -20.77 6.25
C THR A 32 12.97 -20.16 7.47
N GLY A 33 11.89 -19.41 7.23
CA GLY A 33 11.09 -18.82 8.29
C GLY A 33 9.79 -19.62 8.56
N PRO A 34 9.04 -19.25 9.60
CA PRO A 34 7.79 -19.94 9.96
C PRO A 34 6.79 -19.93 8.79
N VAL A 35 5.94 -20.96 8.73
CA VAL A 35 4.84 -21.08 7.77
C VAL A 35 3.96 -19.84 7.88
N ILE A 36 3.92 -19.04 6.81
CA ILE A 36 3.05 -17.88 6.72
C ILE A 36 1.63 -18.33 6.35
N PRO A 37 0.57 -17.63 6.82
CA PRO A 37 -0.79 -17.88 6.35
C PRO A 37 -0.87 -17.74 4.82
N ASN A 38 -1.44 -18.74 4.16
CA ASN A 38 -1.68 -18.75 2.70
C ASN A 38 -2.88 -17.88 2.31
N ALA A 39 -3.08 -16.75 2.99
CA ALA A 39 -4.17 -15.83 2.72
C ALA A 39 -3.94 -15.01 1.45
N LEU A 40 -2.66 -14.77 1.10
CA LEU A 40 -2.23 -14.05 -0.09
C LEU A 40 -0.95 -14.69 -0.66
N PRO A 41 -0.67 -14.52 -1.97
CA PRO A 41 0.63 -14.85 -2.54
C PRO A 41 1.76 -14.17 -1.73
N PRO A 42 2.92 -14.83 -1.51
CA PRO A 42 4.02 -14.25 -0.74
C PRO A 42 4.45 -12.86 -1.20
N THR A 43 4.50 -12.65 -2.53
CA THR A 43 4.90 -11.40 -3.18
C THR A 43 3.76 -10.39 -3.36
N ALA A 44 2.56 -10.65 -2.82
CA ALA A 44 1.46 -9.70 -2.89
C ALA A 44 1.83 -8.41 -2.14
N ARG A 45 1.64 -7.25 -2.79
CA ARG A 45 1.79 -5.94 -2.15
C ARG A 45 0.58 -5.66 -1.26
N VAL A 46 0.85 -5.24 -0.04
CA VAL A 46 -0.16 -4.88 0.95
C VAL A 46 0.25 -3.56 1.60
N VAL A 47 -0.73 -2.71 1.89
CA VAL A 47 -0.55 -1.66 2.91
C VAL A 47 -1.12 -2.21 4.21
N THR A 48 -0.40 -2.03 5.31
CA THR A 48 -0.77 -2.59 6.61
C THR A 48 -0.96 -1.50 7.65
N VAL A 49 -1.90 -1.75 8.55
CA VAL A 49 -2.18 -0.92 9.72
C VAL A 49 -2.12 -1.81 10.95
N ASP A 50 -1.30 -1.44 11.94
CA ASP A 50 -1.23 -2.10 13.24
C ASP A 50 -1.59 -1.07 14.32
N ARG A 51 -2.78 -1.21 14.90
CA ARG A 51 -3.31 -0.24 15.87
C ARG A 51 -4.21 -0.94 16.88
N GLY A 52 -4.03 -0.60 18.16
CA GLY A 52 -4.92 -1.07 19.23
C GLY A 52 -4.93 -2.59 19.39
N GLY A 53 -3.83 -3.26 19.05
CA GLY A 53 -3.72 -4.73 19.09
C GLY A 53 -4.35 -5.43 17.88
N GLU A 54 -4.89 -4.69 16.91
CA GLU A 54 -5.43 -5.23 15.67
C GLU A 54 -4.50 -4.87 14.50
N ALA A 55 -4.05 -5.90 13.78
CA ALA A 55 -3.28 -5.77 12.55
C ALA A 55 -4.15 -6.12 11.35
N VAL A 56 -4.16 -5.24 10.35
CA VAL A 56 -4.94 -5.41 9.12
C VAL A 56 -4.04 -5.16 7.91
N ALA A 57 -4.16 -6.02 6.90
CA ALA A 57 -3.50 -5.87 5.61
C ALA A 57 -4.54 -5.63 4.51
N TYR A 58 -4.31 -4.61 3.69
CA TYR A 58 -5.13 -4.26 2.54
C TYR A 58 -4.35 -4.60 1.25
N PRO A 59 -4.74 -5.66 0.53
CA PRO A 59 -4.07 -6.04 -0.71
C PRO A 59 -4.23 -4.98 -1.79
N TYR A 60 -3.14 -4.66 -2.49
CA TYR A 60 -3.17 -3.67 -3.57
C TYR A 60 -4.10 -4.09 -4.71
N ALA A 61 -4.20 -5.39 -5.00
CA ALA A 61 -5.13 -5.90 -6.01
C ALA A 61 -6.61 -5.59 -5.66
N SER A 62 -6.97 -5.60 -4.38
CA SER A 62 -8.31 -5.23 -3.92
C SER A 62 -8.48 -3.71 -3.92
N LEU A 63 -7.47 -2.98 -3.45
CA LEU A 63 -7.48 -1.51 -3.44
C LEU A 63 -7.56 -0.90 -4.84
N GLU A 64 -6.91 -1.53 -5.82
CA GLU A 64 -7.00 -1.15 -7.22
C GLU A 64 -8.46 -1.24 -7.69
N GLN A 65 -9.19 -2.29 -7.34
CA GLN A 65 -10.58 -2.44 -7.76
C GLN A 65 -11.52 -1.45 -7.06
N SER A 66 -11.40 -1.30 -5.74
CA SER A 66 -12.33 -0.51 -4.94
C SER A 66 -12.01 0.99 -4.94
N ARG A 67 -10.75 1.38 -5.13
CA ARG A 67 -10.16 2.74 -5.00
C ARG A 67 -10.29 3.38 -3.61
N VAL A 68 -11.37 3.11 -2.88
CA VAL A 68 -11.67 3.63 -1.55
C VAL A 68 -12.16 2.47 -0.68
N VAL A 69 -11.54 2.29 0.47
CA VAL A 69 -11.95 1.31 1.49
C VAL A 69 -12.13 2.04 2.82
N ASN A 70 -13.35 2.02 3.35
CA ASN A 70 -13.63 2.51 4.70
C ASN A 70 -13.55 1.32 5.67
N ASP A 71 -12.76 1.43 6.74
CA ASP A 71 -12.59 0.36 7.72
C ASP A 71 -12.47 0.95 9.14
N ARG A 72 -12.48 0.08 10.14
CA ARG A 72 -12.18 0.40 11.53
C ARG A 72 -11.12 -0.56 12.05
N VAL A 73 -10.01 -0.02 12.53
CA VAL A 73 -8.88 -0.80 13.07
C VAL A 73 -8.57 -0.33 14.48
N GLY A 74 -8.54 -1.26 15.43
CA GLY A 74 -8.35 -0.93 16.85
C GLY A 74 -9.41 0.03 17.36
N GLY A 75 -10.63 -0.05 16.83
CA GLY A 75 -11.75 0.84 17.17
C GLY A 75 -11.72 2.24 16.56
N ALA A 76 -10.70 2.62 15.78
CA ALA A 76 -10.62 3.93 15.11
C ALA A 76 -11.05 3.86 13.64
N PRO A 77 -11.93 4.76 13.16
CA PRO A 77 -12.34 4.76 11.77
C PRO A 77 -11.23 5.32 10.87
N LEU A 78 -10.99 4.64 9.75
CA LEU A 78 -10.00 5.03 8.76
C LEU A 78 -10.52 4.81 7.35
N VAL A 79 -9.82 5.44 6.40
CA VAL A 79 -10.02 5.20 4.97
C VAL A 79 -8.67 4.91 4.31
N VAL A 80 -8.65 3.91 3.44
CA VAL A 80 -7.55 3.62 2.53
C VAL A 80 -7.93 4.16 1.15
N LEU A 81 -7.12 5.07 0.62
CA LEU A 81 -7.28 5.69 -0.69
C LEU A 81 -6.19 5.18 -1.62
N TRP A 82 -6.58 4.58 -2.74
CA TRP A 82 -5.63 4.13 -3.76
C TRP A 82 -5.64 5.05 -4.96
N THR A 83 -4.45 5.41 -5.46
CA THR A 83 -4.28 6.21 -6.67
C THR A 83 -3.35 5.54 -7.67
N PRO A 84 -3.67 5.58 -8.98
CA PRO A 84 -2.80 5.07 -10.03
C PRO A 84 -1.59 5.99 -10.25
N GLY A 85 -0.66 5.55 -11.08
CA GLY A 85 0.46 6.35 -11.59
C GLY A 85 1.77 6.16 -10.86
N THR A 86 1.94 5.06 -10.13
CA THR A 86 3.22 4.69 -9.50
C THR A 86 3.75 3.42 -10.15
N ALA A 87 4.81 3.55 -10.94
CA ALA A 87 5.45 2.40 -11.58
C ALA A 87 6.18 1.54 -10.54
N SER A 88 6.10 0.21 -10.67
CA SER A 88 6.86 -0.68 -9.79
C SER A 88 8.35 -0.55 -10.07
N ALA A 89 9.12 -0.19 -9.03
CA ALA A 89 10.58 -0.18 -9.10
C ALA A 89 11.22 -1.57 -9.16
N LEU A 90 10.44 -2.65 -9.03
CA LEU A 90 10.92 -4.01 -8.86
C LEU A 90 10.47 -4.99 -9.96
N ASP A 91 9.60 -4.55 -10.88
CA ASP A 91 8.98 -5.46 -11.86
C ASP A 91 9.76 -5.53 -13.17
N GLU A 92 10.53 -4.50 -13.52
CA GLU A 92 11.38 -4.48 -14.73
C GLU A 92 12.78 -3.91 -14.45
N TYR A 93 13.72 -4.17 -15.38
CA TYR A 93 15.11 -3.72 -15.34
C TYR A 93 15.27 -2.18 -15.24
N THR A 94 14.24 -1.43 -15.62
CA THR A 94 14.17 0.02 -15.39
C THR A 94 12.86 0.38 -14.71
N VAL A 95 12.91 1.27 -13.72
CA VAL A 95 11.75 1.77 -12.94
C VAL A 95 10.64 2.34 -13.84
N ALA A 96 10.97 2.80 -15.06
CA ALA A 96 10.03 3.38 -16.01
C ALA A 96 9.21 2.35 -16.82
N GLY A 97 9.62 1.06 -16.83
CA GLY A 97 8.90 -0.02 -17.53
C GLY A 97 8.02 -0.88 -16.62
N GLY A 98 8.15 -0.75 -15.29
CA GLY A 98 7.35 -1.52 -14.34
C GLY A 98 5.86 -1.20 -14.42
N ARG A 99 5.01 -2.22 -14.30
CA ARG A 99 3.55 -2.06 -14.22
C ARG A 99 3.16 -1.01 -13.19
N ASP A 100 2.07 -0.30 -13.46
CA ASP A 100 1.48 0.60 -12.47
C ASP A 100 1.00 -0.24 -11.28
N VAL A 101 1.64 -0.02 -10.14
CA VAL A 101 1.25 -0.61 -8.86
C VAL A 101 0.42 0.37 -8.04
N GLY A 102 0.37 1.64 -8.44
CA GLY A 102 -0.26 2.71 -7.70
C GLY A 102 0.34 2.94 -6.32
N SER A 103 -0.31 3.81 -5.57
CA SER A 103 0.06 4.17 -4.19
C SER A 103 -1.19 4.12 -3.32
N ALA A 104 -1.02 3.79 -2.03
CA ALA A 104 -2.11 3.79 -1.06
C ALA A 104 -1.81 4.76 0.10
N GLY A 105 -2.75 5.66 0.39
CA GLY A 105 -2.73 6.51 1.57
C GLY A 105 -3.75 6.03 2.60
N VAL A 106 -3.37 6.00 3.88
CA VAL A 106 -4.27 5.63 4.98
C VAL A 106 -4.50 6.83 5.89
N PHE A 107 -5.76 7.16 6.14
CA PHE A 107 -6.12 8.37 6.87
C PHE A 107 -7.22 8.12 7.90
N SER A 108 -7.21 8.88 8.99
CA SER A 108 -8.34 9.01 9.89
C SER A 108 -9.49 9.68 9.14
N THR A 109 -10.70 9.13 9.22
CA THR A 109 -11.87 9.77 8.61
C THR A 109 -12.47 10.88 9.46
N ARG A 110 -11.91 11.16 10.64
CA ARG A 110 -12.43 12.18 11.54
C ARG A 110 -12.00 13.57 11.10
N VAL A 111 -12.98 14.41 10.80
CA VAL A 111 -12.82 15.84 10.55
C VAL A 111 -13.75 16.57 11.50
N ASP A 112 -13.19 17.49 12.30
CA ASP A 112 -13.96 18.31 13.26
C ASP A 112 -14.89 17.49 14.19
N GLY A 113 -14.41 16.33 14.63
CA GLY A 113 -15.13 15.43 15.55
C GLY A 113 -16.16 14.51 14.88
N ARG A 114 -16.42 14.66 13.57
CA ARG A 114 -17.31 13.78 12.80
C ARG A 114 -16.51 12.79 11.96
N ALA A 115 -16.89 11.51 12.00
CA ALA A 115 -16.36 10.52 11.07
C ALA A 115 -17.05 10.67 9.71
N LEU A 116 -16.25 10.79 8.65
CA LEU A 116 -16.71 10.81 7.27
C LEU A 116 -16.69 9.39 6.67
N THR A 117 -17.54 9.19 5.66
CA THR A 117 -17.56 7.99 4.81
C THR A 117 -17.22 8.42 3.41
N PHE A 118 -16.24 7.75 2.80
CA PHE A 118 -15.74 8.10 1.48
C PHE A 118 -16.24 7.10 0.44
N ARG A 119 -16.44 7.57 -0.79
CA ARG A 119 -16.71 6.72 -1.95
C ARG A 119 -15.94 7.21 -3.17
N PHE A 120 -15.64 6.29 -4.06
CA PHE A 120 -15.20 6.62 -5.41
C PHE A 120 -16.40 6.53 -6.35
N ASP A 121 -16.69 7.61 -7.09
CA ASP A 121 -17.85 7.67 -8.00
C ASP A 121 -17.52 7.28 -9.46
N GLY A 122 -16.31 6.78 -9.70
CA GLY A 122 -15.77 6.51 -11.02
C GLY A 122 -14.80 7.58 -11.51
N VAL A 123 -14.87 8.79 -10.95
CA VAL A 123 -13.99 9.92 -11.31
C VAL A 123 -13.36 10.56 -10.09
N ARG A 124 -14.13 10.73 -9.00
CA ARG A 124 -13.76 11.51 -7.82
C ARG A 124 -13.88 10.67 -6.56
N ILE A 125 -13.05 11.03 -5.57
CA ILE A 125 -13.23 10.58 -4.20
C ILE A 125 -14.07 11.66 -3.50
N VAL A 126 -15.21 11.27 -2.95
CA VAL A 126 -16.15 12.20 -2.29
C VAL A 126 -16.58 11.65 -0.94
N ASP A 127 -16.84 12.53 0.03
CA ASP A 127 -17.46 12.13 1.28
C ASP A 127 -18.99 12.25 1.23
N ASP A 128 -19.69 11.31 1.85
CA ASP A 128 -21.16 11.24 1.82
C ASP A 128 -21.83 12.31 2.69
N GLN A 129 -21.11 12.87 3.65
CA GLN A 129 -21.69 13.77 4.66
C GLN A 129 -21.78 15.22 4.19
N THR A 130 -20.84 15.66 3.36
CA THR A 130 -20.75 17.04 2.87
C THR A 130 -20.70 17.12 1.34
N GLY A 131 -20.43 16.01 0.67
CA GLY A 131 -20.21 15.98 -0.78
C GLY A 131 -18.91 16.66 -1.19
N SER A 132 -17.96 16.86 -0.28
CA SER A 132 -16.67 17.46 -0.61
C SER A 132 -15.84 16.48 -1.43
N GLU A 133 -15.06 17.02 -2.36
CA GLU A 133 -14.16 16.26 -3.22
C GLU A 133 -12.77 16.20 -2.58
N TRP A 134 -12.16 15.02 -2.61
CA TRP A 134 -10.86 14.73 -2.00
C TRP A 134 -9.89 14.16 -3.02
N ASN A 135 -8.60 14.48 -2.86
CA ASN A 135 -7.54 13.81 -3.61
C ASN A 135 -7.00 12.59 -2.84
N GLY A 136 -6.18 11.76 -3.50
CA GLY A 136 -5.59 10.57 -2.87
C GLY A 136 -4.61 10.84 -1.72
N LEU A 137 -4.20 12.09 -1.53
CA LEU A 137 -3.36 12.52 -0.40
C LEU A 137 -4.20 12.95 0.81
N GLY A 138 -5.52 12.73 0.79
CA GLY A 138 -6.42 13.07 1.88
C GLY A 138 -6.68 14.57 2.02
N ARG A 139 -6.48 15.37 0.96
CA ARG A 139 -6.82 16.80 0.96
C ARG A 139 -8.14 17.03 0.25
N ALA A 140 -9.02 17.79 0.87
CA ALA A 140 -10.24 18.26 0.23
C ALA A 140 -9.90 19.35 -0.80
N VAL A 141 -10.27 19.13 -2.06
CA VAL A 141 -10.00 20.01 -3.20
C VAL A 141 -11.23 20.79 -3.66
N GLY A 142 -12.43 20.41 -3.21
CA GLY A 142 -13.68 21.09 -3.53
C GLY A 142 -14.77 20.81 -2.50
N GLY A 143 -15.85 21.59 -2.56
CA GLY A 143 -16.97 21.48 -1.63
C GLY A 143 -16.74 22.21 -0.29
N GLY A 144 -17.60 21.94 0.69
CA GLY A 144 -17.65 22.66 1.96
C GLY A 144 -16.41 22.48 2.86
N LEU A 145 -15.65 21.41 2.65
CA LEU A 145 -14.42 21.12 3.40
C LEU A 145 -13.14 21.50 2.63
N ALA A 146 -13.23 22.21 1.50
CA ALA A 146 -12.07 22.56 0.68
C ALA A 146 -10.90 23.14 1.50
N GLY A 147 -9.70 22.62 1.27
CA GLY A 147 -8.48 22.98 2.00
C GLY A 147 -8.23 22.18 3.29
N ARG A 148 -9.21 21.43 3.80
CA ARG A 148 -8.99 20.49 4.91
C ARG A 148 -8.08 19.33 4.50
N GLN A 149 -7.35 18.81 5.49
CA GLN A 149 -6.42 17.69 5.36
C GLN A 149 -6.83 16.60 6.35
N LEU A 150 -6.99 15.37 5.88
CA LEU A 150 -7.16 14.22 6.76
C LEU A 150 -5.85 13.92 7.48
N GLU A 151 -5.96 13.49 8.73
CA GLU A 151 -4.82 13.07 9.53
C GLU A 151 -4.30 11.72 9.02
N PRO A 152 -3.03 11.60 8.61
CA PRO A 152 -2.46 10.34 8.17
C PRO A 152 -2.39 9.34 9.33
N VAL A 153 -2.73 8.09 9.04
CA VAL A 153 -2.53 6.96 9.95
C VAL A 153 -1.22 6.28 9.58
N VAL A 154 -0.42 5.93 10.58
CA VAL A 154 0.81 5.16 10.36
C VAL A 154 0.43 3.85 9.68
N ALA A 155 0.90 3.69 8.46
CA ALA A 155 0.72 2.51 7.64
C ALA A 155 2.03 2.19 6.95
N ILE A 156 2.27 0.91 6.70
CA ILE A 156 3.51 0.45 6.08
C ILE A 156 3.19 -0.44 4.90
N GLU A 157 3.83 -0.14 3.77
CA GLU A 157 3.79 -0.98 2.58
C GLU A 157 4.75 -2.17 2.73
N HIS A 158 4.24 -3.38 2.52
CA HIS A 158 5.00 -4.62 2.61
C HIS A 158 4.69 -5.53 1.43
N PHE A 159 5.61 -6.46 1.16
CA PHE A 159 5.22 -7.73 0.57
C PHE A 159 4.63 -8.64 1.65
N TRP A 160 3.60 -9.42 1.31
CA TRP A 160 2.88 -10.23 2.29
C TRP A 160 3.79 -11.13 3.11
N PHE A 161 4.78 -11.78 2.48
CA PHE A 161 5.70 -12.68 3.17
C PHE A 161 6.46 -11.99 4.32
N SER A 162 6.87 -10.73 4.14
CA SER A 162 7.69 -10.02 5.13
C SER A 162 6.84 -9.57 6.30
N TRP A 163 5.58 -9.18 6.06
CA TRP A 163 4.64 -8.82 7.13
C TRP A 163 4.14 -10.03 7.91
N ALA A 164 3.65 -11.04 7.19
CA ALA A 164 2.99 -12.21 7.77
C ALA A 164 3.90 -13.03 8.67
N ALA A 165 5.22 -13.00 8.42
CA ALA A 165 6.21 -13.63 9.28
C ALA A 165 6.25 -13.03 10.71
N PHE A 166 5.98 -11.73 10.87
CA PHE A 166 5.99 -11.03 12.16
C PHE A 166 4.59 -10.78 12.74
N ARG A 167 3.55 -10.86 11.92
CA ARG A 167 2.14 -10.62 12.29
C ARG A 167 1.21 -11.69 11.69
N PRO A 168 1.33 -12.96 12.09
CA PRO A 168 0.58 -14.07 11.49
C PRO A 168 -0.94 -14.01 11.76
N GLN A 169 -1.37 -13.26 12.78
CA GLN A 169 -2.79 -13.06 13.11
C GLN A 169 -3.43 -11.89 12.35
N THR A 170 -2.73 -11.31 11.37
CA THR A 170 -3.23 -10.18 10.59
C THR A 170 -4.54 -10.54 9.87
N ARG A 171 -5.54 -9.69 10.05
CA ARG A 171 -6.77 -9.73 9.24
C ARG A 171 -6.44 -9.24 7.83
N VAL A 172 -6.71 -10.06 6.82
CA VAL A 172 -6.64 -9.61 5.42
C VAL A 172 -8.00 -9.03 5.05
N HIS A 173 -8.01 -7.77 4.60
CA HIS A 173 -9.22 -7.12 4.13
C HIS A 173 -9.72 -7.79 2.85
N GLN A 174 -11.01 -8.11 2.81
CA GLN A 174 -11.71 -8.61 1.63
C GLN A 174 -12.76 -7.57 1.19
N PRO A 175 -12.92 -7.32 -0.12
CA PRO A 175 -13.89 -6.36 -0.65
C PRO A 175 -15.35 -6.77 -0.39
#